data_AF-A0A135L9Q7-F1
#
_entry.id   AF-A0A135L9Q7-F1
#
_cell.length_a   1.000
_cell.length_b   1.000
_cell.length_c   1.000
_cell.angle_alpha   90.00
_cell.angle_beta   90.00
_cell.angle_gamma   90.00
#
_symmetry.space_group_name_H-M   'P 1'
#
loop_
_entity.id
_entity.type
_entity.pdbx_description
1 polymer ?
#
loop_
_entity_poly.entity_id
_entity_poly.type
_entity_poly.pdbx_seq_one_letter_code
_entity_poly.pdbx_strand_id
1 'polypeptide(L)'
;MSGVAFDSLYARDRAYYLDLVRRQILELVAVQPDIPTIVEGLRELSAMTPGITETASFLGDWLFHGTVVALEPIIHRAIDSPTSECIDITLRCAISQRLLAAVCEEMRRDPYGIPLSWW
;
A
#
# COMPACT_ATOMS: atom_id res chain seq x y z
N MET A 1 -19.92 6.94 22.92
CA MET A 1 -18.61 6.40 23.36
C MET A 1 -18.19 5.24 22.46
N SER A 2 -18.07 5.49 21.16
CA SER A 2 -17.77 4.48 20.12
C SER A 2 -16.41 4.72 19.43
N GLY A 3 -15.70 5.79 19.78
CA GLY A 3 -14.44 6.21 19.13
C GLY A 3 -13.30 5.22 19.33
N VAL A 4 -13.06 4.73 20.55
CA VAL A 4 -11.87 3.91 20.87
C VAL A 4 -11.81 2.59 20.08
N ALA A 5 -12.96 1.93 19.88
CA ALA A 5 -13.02 0.69 19.10
C ALA A 5 -12.84 0.95 17.60
N PHE A 6 -13.41 2.05 17.08
CA PHE A 6 -13.27 2.46 15.69
C PHE A 6 -11.82 2.87 15.36
N ASP A 7 -11.18 3.62 16.26
CA ASP A 7 -9.77 4.01 16.17
C ASP A 7 -8.86 2.77 16.18
N SER A 8 -9.19 1.75 16.96
CA SER A 8 -8.42 0.50 17.01
C SER A 8 -8.53 -0.37 15.74
N LEU A 9 -9.72 -0.38 15.11
CA LEU A 9 -9.93 -1.08 13.84
C LEU A 9 -9.22 -0.37 12.70
N TYR A 10 -9.35 0.97 12.64
CA TYR A 10 -8.62 1.78 11.67
C TYR A 10 -7.11 1.62 11.81
N ALA A 11 -6.56 1.67 13.02
CA ALA A 11 -5.14 1.48 13.25
C ALA A 11 -4.64 0.11 12.75
N ARG A 12 -5.44 -0.94 12.96
CA ARG A 12 -5.13 -2.29 12.46
C ARG A 12 -5.18 -2.35 10.93
N ASP A 13 -6.23 -1.82 10.32
CA ASP A 13 -6.43 -1.88 8.88
C ASP A 13 -5.37 -1.02 8.16
N ARG A 14 -5.00 0.14 8.72
CA ARG A 14 -3.89 0.98 8.27
C ARG A 14 -2.55 0.24 8.33
N ALA A 15 -2.26 -0.40 9.46
CA ALA A 15 -1.03 -1.18 9.62
C ALA A 15 -0.98 -2.35 8.62
N TYR A 16 -2.10 -3.05 8.43
CA TYR A 16 -2.20 -4.13 7.46
C TYR A 16 -2.00 -3.64 6.03
N TYR A 17 -2.62 -2.53 5.65
CA TYR A 17 -2.46 -1.93 4.32
C TYR A 17 -0.98 -1.59 4.04
N LEU A 18 -0.30 -0.92 4.99
CA LEU A 18 1.12 -0.58 4.85
C LEU A 18 2.02 -1.81 4.78
N ASP A 19 1.73 -2.84 5.57
CA ASP A 19 2.47 -4.11 5.52
C ASP A 19 2.26 -4.83 4.17
N LEU A 20 1.05 -4.81 3.64
CA LEU A 20 0.75 -5.36 2.32
C LEU A 20 1.52 -4.60 1.23
N VAL A 21 1.54 -3.26 1.26
CA VAL A 21 2.38 -2.46 0.35
C VAL A 21 3.85 -2.83 0.46
N ARG A 22 4.37 -3.00 1.69
CA ARG A 22 5.76 -3.42 1.92
C ARG A 22 6.04 -4.79 1.29
N ARG A 23 5.18 -5.78 1.52
CA ARG A 23 5.31 -7.12 0.92
C ARG A 23 5.33 -7.05 -0.59
N GLN A 24 4.44 -6.24 -1.19
CA GLN A 24 4.41 -6.04 -2.63
C GLN A 24 5.71 -5.43 -3.18
N ILE A 25 6.29 -4.46 -2.49
CA ILE A 25 7.60 -3.90 -2.86
C ILE A 25 8.67 -5.00 -2.84
N LEU A 26 8.72 -5.83 -1.78
CA LEU A 26 9.70 -6.91 -1.63
C LEU A 26 9.55 -7.97 -2.72
N GLU A 27 8.33 -8.40 -3.02
CA GLU A 27 8.06 -9.35 -4.09
C GLU A 27 8.44 -8.79 -5.46
N LEU A 28 8.09 -7.53 -5.75
CA LEU A 28 8.42 -6.89 -7.03
C LEU A 28 9.93 -6.76 -7.30
N VAL A 29 10.75 -6.64 -6.25
CA VAL A 29 12.22 -6.54 -6.36
C VAL A 29 12.94 -7.87 -6.16
N ALA A 30 12.21 -8.96 -5.87
CA ALA A 30 12.80 -10.28 -5.68
C ALA A 30 13.50 -10.77 -6.95
N VAL A 31 14.55 -11.57 -6.77
CA VAL A 31 15.30 -12.20 -7.88
C VAL A 31 14.41 -13.15 -8.67
N GLN A 32 13.48 -13.82 -7.99
CA GLN A 32 12.47 -14.71 -8.57
C GLN A 32 11.09 -14.30 -8.02
N PRO A 33 10.45 -13.30 -8.63
CA PRO A 33 9.18 -12.78 -8.14
C PRO A 33 8.04 -13.75 -8.43
N ASP A 34 7.17 -13.95 -7.43
CA ASP A 34 5.96 -14.72 -7.59
C ASP A 34 4.84 -13.82 -8.12
N ILE A 35 4.68 -13.82 -9.46
CA ILE A 35 3.71 -12.97 -10.16
C ILE A 35 2.27 -13.20 -9.66
N PRO A 36 1.78 -14.44 -9.48
CA PRO A 36 0.50 -14.71 -8.80
C PRO A 36 0.34 -13.98 -7.47
N THR A 37 1.33 -14.10 -6.56
CA THR A 37 1.32 -13.46 -5.25
C THR A 37 1.32 -11.93 -5.35
N ILE A 38 2.04 -11.37 -6.33
CA ILE A 38 2.05 -9.93 -6.60
C ILE A 38 0.66 -9.45 -7.05
N VAL A 39 0.07 -10.15 -8.02
CA VAL A 39 -1.25 -9.79 -8.57
C VAL A 39 -2.33 -9.90 -7.50
N GLU A 40 -2.29 -10.94 -6.68
CA GLU A 40 -3.23 -11.11 -5.58
C GLU A 40 -3.13 -9.97 -4.55
N GLY A 41 -1.91 -9.64 -4.13
CA GLY A 41 -1.73 -8.54 -3.18
C GLY A 41 -2.06 -7.16 -3.76
N LEU A 42 -1.81 -6.92 -5.05
CA LEU A 42 -2.27 -5.68 -5.71
C LEU A 42 -3.80 -5.59 -5.76
N ARG A 43 -4.49 -6.70 -6.06
CA ARG A 43 -5.97 -6.75 -6.02
C ARG A 43 -6.51 -6.51 -4.62
N GLU A 44 -5.86 -7.08 -3.61
CA GLU A 44 -6.23 -6.85 -2.22
C GLU A 44 -6.04 -5.37 -1.82
N LEU A 45 -4.91 -4.75 -2.19
CA LEU A 45 -4.69 -3.31 -2.00
C LEU A 45 -5.79 -2.48 -2.70
N SER A 46 -6.14 -2.81 -3.93
CA SER A 46 -7.21 -2.12 -4.68
C SER A 46 -8.56 -2.27 -3.96
N ALA A 47 -8.90 -3.45 -3.48
CA ALA A 47 -10.15 -3.71 -2.77
C ALA A 47 -10.25 -2.95 -1.43
N MET A 48 -9.12 -2.79 -0.72
CA MET A 48 -9.08 -2.05 0.54
C MET A 48 -9.08 -0.52 0.36
N THR A 49 -8.53 -0.02 -0.74
CA THR A 49 -8.22 1.39 -0.97
C THR A 49 -9.43 2.33 -0.76
N PRO A 50 -10.65 2.06 -1.28
CA PRO A 50 -11.79 2.95 -1.09
C PRO A 50 -12.16 3.14 0.39
N GLY A 51 -12.36 2.05 1.12
CA GLY A 51 -12.81 2.10 2.51
C GLY A 51 -11.76 2.70 3.45
N ILE A 52 -10.48 2.41 3.20
CA ILE A 52 -9.40 2.93 4.04
C ILE A 52 -9.14 4.42 3.78
N THR A 53 -9.31 4.88 2.53
CA THR A 53 -9.20 6.30 2.16
C THR A 53 -10.32 7.12 2.81
N GLU A 54 -11.57 6.64 2.72
CA GLU A 54 -12.71 7.29 3.36
C GLU A 54 -12.53 7.39 4.88
N THR A 55 -12.06 6.32 5.51
CA THR A 55 -11.82 6.29 6.96
C THR A 55 -10.69 7.21 7.37
N ALA A 56 -9.58 7.25 6.61
CA ALA A 56 -8.47 8.16 6.86
C ALA A 56 -8.88 9.64 6.76
N SER A 57 -9.70 9.98 5.75
CA SER A 57 -10.28 11.32 5.58
C SER A 57 -11.19 11.69 6.75
N PHE A 58 -12.06 10.77 7.18
CA PHE A 58 -12.97 10.97 8.31
C PHE A 58 -12.24 11.19 9.63
N LEU A 59 -11.16 10.43 9.88
CA LEU A 59 -10.36 10.54 11.09
C LEU A 59 -9.31 11.66 11.05
N GLY A 60 -9.16 12.34 9.91
CA GLY A 60 -8.18 13.42 9.72
C GLY A 60 -6.74 12.95 9.59
N ASP A 61 -6.50 11.69 9.23
CA ASP A 61 -5.18 11.14 8.92
C ASP A 61 -4.79 11.51 7.47
N TRP A 62 -4.52 12.80 7.27
CA TRP A 62 -4.25 13.38 5.95
C TRP A 62 -2.95 12.90 5.32
N LEU A 63 -2.00 12.46 6.14
CA LEU A 63 -0.74 11.90 5.68
C LEU A 63 -0.98 10.56 5.00
N PHE A 64 -1.60 9.62 5.73
CA PHE A 64 -1.94 8.31 5.19
C PHE A 64 -2.93 8.41 4.02
N HIS A 65 -3.94 9.27 4.13
CA HIS A 65 -4.86 9.55 3.04
C HIS A 65 -4.11 10.00 1.77
N GLY A 66 -3.16 10.93 1.88
CA GLY A 66 -2.35 11.39 0.75
C GLY A 66 -1.53 10.26 0.12
N THR A 67 -0.96 9.38 0.95
CA THR A 67 -0.23 8.19 0.51
C THR A 67 -1.14 7.22 -0.26
N VAL A 68 -2.32 6.89 0.28
CA VAL A 68 -3.26 5.98 -0.38
C VAL A 68 -3.77 6.54 -1.71
N VAL A 69 -4.12 7.84 -1.76
CA VAL A 69 -4.53 8.52 -3.00
C VAL A 69 -3.41 8.52 -4.04
N ALA A 70 -2.15 8.65 -3.62
CA ALA A 70 -1.01 8.56 -4.54
C ALA A 70 -0.79 7.13 -5.05
N LEU A 71 -1.08 6.12 -4.23
CA LEU A 71 -0.94 4.69 -4.53
C LEU A 71 -2.03 4.16 -5.47
N GLU A 72 -3.27 4.61 -5.31
CA GLU A 72 -4.44 4.15 -6.07
C GLU A 72 -4.21 4.06 -7.60
N PRO A 73 -3.75 5.12 -8.30
CA PRO A 73 -3.53 5.02 -9.75
C PRO A 73 -2.37 4.09 -10.12
N ILE A 74 -1.42 3.84 -9.22
CA ILE A 74 -0.31 2.89 -9.44
C ILE A 74 -0.84 1.46 -9.36
N ILE A 75 -1.67 1.17 -8.35
CA ILE A 75 -2.27 -0.15 -8.13
C ILE A 75 -3.20 -0.51 -9.28
N HIS A 76 -4.12 0.39 -9.67
CA HIS A 76 -5.04 0.12 -10.78
C HIS A 76 -4.30 -0.12 -12.10
N ARG A 77 -3.28 0.69 -12.40
CA ARG A 77 -2.47 0.49 -13.60
C ARG A 77 -1.71 -0.83 -13.61
N ALA A 78 -1.29 -1.30 -12.44
CA ALA A 78 -0.58 -2.57 -12.31
C ALA A 78 -1.54 -3.77 -12.51
N ILE A 79 -2.79 -3.67 -12.04
CA ILE A 79 -3.84 -4.70 -12.23
C ILE A 79 -4.32 -4.73 -13.68
N ASP A 80 -4.56 -3.57 -14.28
CA ASP A 80 -5.10 -3.43 -15.65
C ASP A 80 -4.05 -3.69 -16.74
N SER A 81 -2.78 -3.88 -16.38
CA SER A 81 -1.75 -4.19 -17.36
C SER A 81 -2.10 -5.53 -18.06
N PRO A 82 -2.30 -5.55 -19.39
CA PRO A 82 -2.71 -6.74 -20.14
C PRO A 82 -1.67 -7.88 -20.12
N THR A 83 -0.52 -7.63 -19.51
CA THR A 83 0.56 -8.56 -19.25
C THR A 83 0.50 -9.15 -17.84
N SER A 84 -0.69 -9.37 -17.27
CA SER A 84 -0.81 -10.11 -15.99
C SER A 84 -0.14 -11.49 -16.03
N GLU A 85 0.19 -12.02 -17.22
CA GLU A 85 1.00 -13.25 -17.41
C GLU A 85 2.52 -12.98 -17.54
N CYS A 86 2.95 -11.73 -17.70
CA CYS A 86 4.36 -11.33 -17.82
C CYS A 86 4.58 -9.89 -17.33
N ILE A 87 4.60 -9.67 -16.01
CA ILE A 87 5.12 -8.41 -15.47
C ILE A 87 6.64 -8.41 -15.70
N ASP A 88 7.08 -7.74 -16.77
CA ASP A 88 8.50 -7.63 -17.09
C ASP A 88 9.27 -6.84 -16.02
N ILE A 89 10.59 -7.00 -16.00
CA ILE A 89 11.45 -6.38 -14.99
C ILE A 89 11.39 -4.84 -14.98
N THR A 90 11.14 -4.22 -16.13
CA THR A 90 11.03 -2.75 -16.25
C THR A 90 9.76 -2.27 -15.58
N LEU A 91 8.64 -2.94 -15.86
CA LEU A 91 7.36 -2.66 -15.24
C LEU A 91 7.41 -2.92 -13.73
N ARG A 92 8.02 -4.03 -13.29
CA ARG A 92 8.22 -4.31 -11.85
C ARG A 92 9.03 -3.24 -11.15
N CYS A 93 10.18 -2.85 -11.72
CA CYS A 93 11.02 -1.78 -11.17
C CYS A 93 10.28 -0.44 -11.12
N ALA A 94 9.50 -0.11 -12.15
CA ALA A 94 8.72 1.13 -12.17
C ALA A 94 7.61 1.13 -11.11
N ILE A 95 6.91 0.00 -10.92
CA ILE A 95 5.88 -0.14 -9.89
C ILE A 95 6.53 -0.06 -8.51
N SER A 96 7.59 -0.83 -8.23
CA SER A 96 8.25 -0.83 -6.92
C SER A 96 8.81 0.52 -6.54
N GLN A 97 9.43 1.26 -7.47
CA GLN A 97 9.90 2.63 -7.22
C GLN A 97 8.76 3.60 -6.89
N ARG A 98 7.62 3.47 -7.57
CA ARG A 98 6.45 4.34 -7.32
C ARG A 98 5.77 4.02 -5.99
N LEU A 99 5.61 2.74 -5.67
CA LEU A 99 5.12 2.30 -4.36
C LEU A 99 6.05 2.77 -3.24
N LEU A 100 7.37 2.58 -3.41
CA LEU A 100 8.37 3.00 -2.45
C LEU A 100 8.39 4.53 -2.26
N ALA A 101 8.25 5.31 -3.34
CA ALA A 101 8.22 6.77 -3.25
C ALA A 101 7.02 7.26 -2.42
N ALA A 102 5.83 6.69 -2.65
CA ALA A 102 4.64 7.03 -1.88
C ALA A 102 4.79 6.68 -0.39
N VAL A 103 5.32 5.49 -0.07
CA VAL A 103 5.57 5.07 1.32
C VAL A 103 6.68 5.89 1.99
N CYS A 104 7.73 6.26 1.26
CA CYS A 104 8.80 7.09 1.82
C CYS A 104 8.31 8.47 2.26
N GLU A 105 7.31 9.05 1.59
CA GLU A 105 6.69 10.30 2.03
C GLU A 105 5.95 10.14 3.36
N GLU A 106 5.22 9.03 3.54
CA GLU A 106 4.60 8.64 4.81
C GLU A 106 5.65 8.54 5.93
N MET A 107 6.72 7.78 5.68
CA MET A 107 7.78 7.52 6.66
C MET A 107 8.62 8.76 7.00
N ARG A 108 8.81 9.69 6.05
CA ARG A 108 9.62 10.90 6.28
C ARG A 108 8.90 11.92 7.16
N ARG A 109 7.57 11.99 7.08
CA ARG A 109 6.77 13.00 7.79
C ARG A 109 6.37 12.56 9.20
N ASP A 110 6.47 11.26 9.50
CA ASP A 110 6.13 10.72 10.81
C ASP A 110 7.19 9.73 11.36
N PRO A 111 8.33 10.22 11.88
CA PRO A 111 9.38 9.37 12.45
C PRO A 111 9.00 8.73 13.80
N TYR A 112 7.84 9.09 14.39
CA TYR A 112 7.42 8.66 15.72
C TYR A 112 5.99 8.09 15.81
N GLY A 113 5.16 8.23 14.77
CA GLY A 113 3.90 7.49 14.59
C GLY A 113 4.19 6.11 14.06
N ILE A 114 4.86 5.36 14.91
CA ILE A 114 4.94 3.91 14.97
C ILE A 114 4.46 3.15 13.71
N PRO A 115 5.39 2.75 12.84
CA PRO A 115 5.43 1.42 12.26
C PRO A 115 6.29 0.54 13.19
N LEU A 116 5.68 -0.05 14.22
CA LEU A 116 6.36 -0.94 15.19
C LEU A 116 6.62 -2.32 14.54
N SER A 117 7.48 -2.37 13.52
CA SER A 117 8.33 -3.54 13.17
C SER A 117 9.05 -3.32 11.83
N TRP A 118 10.04 -2.45 11.82
CA TRP A 118 11.13 -2.47 10.84
C TRP A 118 12.48 -2.70 11.54
N TRP A 119 12.49 -3.72 12.41
CA TRP A 119 13.68 -4.40 12.94
C TRP A 119 13.41 -5.89 12.83
#